data_AF-A0A9E2CR13-F1
#
_entry.id   AF-A0A9E2CR13-F1
#
_cell.length_a   1.000
_cell.length_b   1.000
_cell.length_c   1.000
_cell.angle_alpha   90.00
_cell.angle_beta   90.00
_cell.angle_gamma   90.00
#
_symmetry.space_group_name_H-M   'P 1'
#
loop_
_entity.id
_entity.type
_entity.pdbx_description
1 polymer ?
#
loop_
_entity_poly.entity_id
_entity_poly.type
_entity_poly.pdbx_seq_one_letter_code
_entity_poly.pdbx_strand_id
1 'polypeptide(L)'
;MNNINLIRKIAWSFHKTTGKDWEDLFREATLAYLEALHTYDPERGKITTYMWWCITSHLKSYLRKEATLTNHIYSIEDIPTDLPVFNPSLFESLTEDGQQIAKTVLKCPKKFVTCPRPTAYKRLHRVLSNKGWKTERVQQGIKDLEVEFSSL
;
A
#
# COMPACT_ATOMS: atom_id res chain seq x y z
N MET A 1 -27.65 6.01 21.61
CA MET A 1 -26.31 5.46 21.34
C MET A 1 -25.65 5.12 22.69
N ASN A 2 -25.96 3.97 23.30
CA ASN A 2 -25.72 3.73 24.75
C ASN A 2 -24.25 3.52 25.14
N ASN A 3 -23.34 3.36 24.19
CA ASN A 3 -21.91 3.08 24.45
C ASN A 3 -20.96 4.10 23.82
N ILE A 4 -21.41 5.33 23.52
CA ILE A 4 -20.55 6.34 22.86
C ILE A 4 -19.27 6.64 23.67
N ASN A 5 -19.37 6.62 25.01
CA ASN A 5 -18.21 6.83 25.89
C ASN A 5 -17.18 5.70 25.80
N LEU A 6 -17.61 4.46 25.54
CA LEU A 6 -16.72 3.33 25.31
C LEU A 6 -15.93 3.54 24.01
N ILE A 7 -16.63 3.92 22.94
CA ILE A 7 -16.04 4.20 21.61
C ILE A 7 -15.00 5.33 21.75
N ARG A 8 -15.39 6.45 22.38
CA ARG A 8 -14.48 7.58 22.63
C ARG A 8 -13.25 7.17 23.44
N LYS A 9 -13.43 6.38 24.50
CA LYS A 9 -12.34 5.89 25.35
C LYS A 9 -11.33 5.05 24.56
N ILE A 10 -11.81 4.13 23.73
CA ILE A 10 -10.94 3.27 22.92
C ILE A 10 -10.22 4.10 21.86
N ALA A 11 -10.94 4.92 21.10
CA ALA A 11 -10.36 5.79 20.07
C ALA A 11 -9.31 6.74 20.66
N TRP A 12 -9.59 7.35 21.82
CA TRP A 12 -8.64 8.22 22.52
C TRP A 12 -7.38 7.47 22.97
N SER A 13 -7.52 6.23 23.46
CA SER A 13 -6.37 5.41 23.81
C SER A 13 -5.48 5.16 22.59
N PHE A 14 -6.07 4.86 21.43
CA PHE A 14 -5.31 4.68 20.19
C PHE A 14 -4.63 5.98 19.77
N HIS A 15 -5.36 7.10 19.74
CA HIS A 15 -4.83 8.44 19.43
C HIS A 15 -3.59 8.76 20.28
N LYS A 16 -3.67 8.55 21.60
CA LYS A 16 -2.55 8.78 22.53
C LYS A 16 -1.34 7.90 22.25
N THR A 17 -1.53 6.67 21.78
CA THR A 17 -0.44 5.70 21.53
C THR A 17 0.16 5.78 20.14
N THR A 18 -0.62 6.18 19.13
CA THR A 18 -0.21 6.14 17.71
C THR A 18 0.03 7.52 17.12
N GLY A 19 -0.45 8.58 17.77
CA GLY A 19 -0.39 9.95 17.26
C GLY A 19 -1.30 10.22 16.05
N LYS A 20 -2.17 9.26 15.67
CA LYS A 20 -3.09 9.39 14.54
C LYS A 20 -4.26 10.30 14.86
N ASP A 21 -4.87 10.88 13.83
CA ASP A 21 -5.97 11.84 14.00
C ASP A 21 -7.12 11.25 14.84
N TRP A 22 -7.63 12.08 15.76
CA TRP A 22 -8.66 11.64 16.69
C TRP A 22 -10.01 11.42 16.00
N GLU A 23 -10.40 12.29 15.06
CA GLU A 23 -11.68 12.17 14.38
C GLU A 23 -11.71 10.91 13.52
N ASP A 24 -10.63 10.63 12.79
CA ASP A 24 -10.52 9.44 11.95
C ASP A 24 -10.62 8.17 12.79
N LEU A 25 -9.87 8.09 13.90
CA LEU A 25 -9.96 6.96 14.81
C LEU A 25 -11.34 6.82 15.44
N PHE A 26 -12.02 7.93 15.76
CA PHE A 26 -13.36 7.90 16.31
C PHE A 26 -14.40 7.43 15.28
N ARG A 27 -14.28 7.85 14.02
CA ARG A 27 -15.14 7.39 12.91
C ARG A 27 -14.97 5.89 12.67
N GLU A 28 -13.73 5.41 12.57
CA GLU A 28 -13.41 3.99 12.41
C GLU A 28 -13.89 3.15 13.60
N ALA A 29 -13.70 3.64 14.83
CA ALA A 29 -14.20 2.96 16.02
C ALA A 29 -15.74 2.88 16.05
N THR A 30 -16.41 3.92 15.55
CA THR A 30 -17.87 3.96 15.45
C THR A 30 -18.38 2.98 14.40
N LEU A 31 -17.73 2.90 13.24
CA LEU A 31 -18.03 1.91 12.21
C LEU A 31 -17.93 0.49 12.77
N ALA A 32 -16.82 0.15 13.41
CA ALA A 32 -16.59 -1.16 14.02
C ALA A 32 -17.64 -1.51 15.09
N TYR A 33 -18.08 -0.52 15.88
CA TYR A 33 -19.15 -0.71 16.86
C TYR A 33 -20.48 -1.07 16.18
N LEU A 34 -20.85 -0.36 15.12
CA LEU A 34 -22.10 -0.61 14.39
C LEU A 34 -22.09 -2.00 13.77
N GLU A 35 -21.00 -2.39 13.13
CA GLU A 35 -20.83 -3.72 12.54
C GLU A 35 -20.93 -4.83 13.61
N ALA A 36 -20.26 -4.66 14.74
CA ALA A 36 -20.29 -5.62 15.85
C ALA A 36 -21.65 -5.69 16.54
N LEU A 37 -22.45 -4.60 16.52
CA LEU A 37 -23.78 -4.61 17.13
C LEU A 37 -24.73 -5.59 16.44
N HIS A 38 -24.57 -5.80 15.13
CA HIS A 38 -25.38 -6.74 14.36
C HIS A 38 -25.09 -8.21 14.68
N THR A 39 -23.93 -8.51 15.25
CA THR A 39 -23.47 -9.88 15.52
C THR A 39 -23.35 -10.20 17.02
N TYR A 40 -23.69 -9.24 17.88
CA TYR A 40 -23.61 -9.41 19.33
C TYR A 40 -24.67 -10.41 19.83
N ASP A 41 -24.22 -11.35 20.65
CA ASP A 41 -25.03 -12.35 21.32
C ASP A 41 -24.93 -12.15 22.85
N PRO A 42 -26.03 -11.78 23.54
CA PRO A 42 -26.02 -11.54 24.98
C PRO A 42 -25.69 -12.77 25.82
N GLU A 43 -25.93 -13.99 25.32
CA GLU A 43 -25.64 -15.23 26.04
C GLU A 43 -24.13 -15.52 26.10
N ARG A 44 -23.32 -14.88 25.24
CA ARG A 44 -21.87 -15.07 25.18
C ARG A 44 -21.08 -14.10 26.04
N GLY A 45 -21.75 -13.15 26.69
CA GLY A 45 -21.13 -12.23 27.65
C GLY A 45 -21.54 -10.77 27.50
N LYS A 46 -20.84 -9.90 28.24
CA LYS A 46 -21.17 -8.47 28.33
C LYS A 46 -20.89 -7.74 27.02
N ILE A 47 -21.84 -6.91 26.59
CA ILE A 47 -21.73 -6.09 25.38
C ILE A 47 -20.47 -5.21 25.40
N THR A 48 -20.11 -4.61 26.53
CA THR A 48 -18.94 -3.73 26.63
C THR A 48 -17.64 -4.49 26.38
N THR A 49 -17.53 -5.72 26.87
CA THR A 49 -16.38 -6.60 26.65
C THR A 49 -16.30 -7.00 25.18
N TYR A 50 -17.41 -7.44 24.60
CA TYR A 50 -17.47 -7.82 23.19
C TYR A 50 -17.08 -6.65 22.27
N MET A 51 -17.69 -5.49 22.49
CA MET A 51 -17.42 -4.26 21.73
C MET A 51 -15.97 -3.81 21.87
N TRP A 52 -15.40 -3.89 23.08
CA TRP A 52 -13.99 -3.57 23.30
C TRP A 52 -13.07 -4.40 22.39
N TRP A 53 -13.32 -5.72 22.31
CA TRP A 53 -12.54 -6.61 21.46
C TRP A 53 -12.71 -6.29 19.97
N CYS A 54 -13.94 -6.13 19.49
CA CYS A 54 -14.21 -5.84 18.08
C CYS A 54 -13.59 -4.51 17.64
N ILE A 55 -13.83 -3.43 18.39
CA ILE A 55 -13.32 -2.09 18.07
C ILE A 55 -11.78 -2.10 18.10
N THR A 56 -11.17 -2.69 19.14
CA THR A 56 -9.70 -2.75 19.26
C THR A 56 -9.08 -3.54 18.11
N SER A 57 -9.68 -4.66 17.71
CA SER A 57 -9.20 -5.47 16.60
C SER A 57 -9.30 -4.69 15.27
N HIS A 58 -10.43 -4.04 15.04
CA HIS A 58 -10.67 -3.21 13.86
C HIS A 58 -9.65 -2.08 13.73
N LEU A 59 -9.46 -1.28 14.80
CA LEU A 59 -8.51 -0.18 14.78
C LEU A 59 -7.06 -0.64 14.53
N LYS A 60 -6.65 -1.78 15.10
CA LYS A 60 -5.34 -2.38 14.79
C LYS A 60 -5.22 -2.75 13.31
N SER A 61 -6.29 -3.29 12.71
CA SER A 61 -6.32 -3.62 11.29
C SER A 61 -6.28 -2.38 10.41
N TYR A 62 -7.09 -1.36 10.74
CA TYR A 62 -7.11 -0.05 10.09
C TYR A 62 -5.71 0.57 10.03
N LEU A 63 -5.03 0.68 11.18
CA LEU A 63 -3.70 1.28 11.26
C LEU A 63 -2.63 0.52 10.47
N ARG A 64 -2.71 -0.82 10.42
CA ARG A 64 -1.80 -1.63 9.59
C ARG A 64 -2.01 -1.38 8.11
N LYS A 65 -3.27 -1.26 7.68
CA LYS A 65 -3.61 -0.94 6.28
C LYS A 65 -3.14 0.47 5.93
N GLU A 66 -3.41 1.43 6.80
CA GLU A 66 -2.99 2.82 6.63
C GLU A 66 -1.45 2.92 6.49
N ALA A 67 -0.69 2.28 7.39
CA ALA A 67 0.77 2.26 7.31
C ALA A 67 1.30 1.64 6.01
N THR A 68 0.60 0.63 5.46
CA THR A 68 0.97 0.04 4.17
C THR A 68 0.73 1.00 3.00
N LEU A 69 -0.34 1.80 3.07
CA LEU A 69 -0.67 2.79 2.04
C LEU A 69 0.27 3.99 2.10
N THR A 70 0.56 4.52 3.29
CA THR A 70 1.45 5.70 3.44
C THR A 70 2.85 5.43 2.90
N ASN A 71 3.36 4.20 3.02
CA ASN A 71 4.68 3.83 2.45
C ASN A 71 4.73 3.82 0.91
N HIS A 72 3.60 4.02 0.23
CA HIS A 72 3.49 3.98 -1.23
C HIS A 72 2.93 5.26 -1.85
N ILE A 73 2.66 6.29 -1.06
CA ILE A 73 2.16 7.58 -1.53
C ILE A 73 3.28 8.59 -1.34
N TYR A 74 3.96 8.95 -2.44
CA TYR A 74 4.79 10.15 -2.48
C TYR A 74 3.85 11.36 -2.59
N SER A 75 4.11 12.46 -1.87
CA SER A 75 3.33 13.67 -2.09
C SER A 75 3.62 14.17 -3.51
N ILE A 76 2.60 14.75 -4.17
CA ILE A 76 2.81 15.40 -5.47
C ILE A 76 3.80 16.57 -5.32
N GLU A 77 3.83 17.19 -4.14
CA GLU A 77 4.80 18.24 -3.80
C GLU A 77 6.23 17.72 -3.65
N ASP A 78 6.42 16.42 -3.39
CA ASP A 78 7.73 15.79 -3.31
C ASP A 78 8.27 15.38 -4.70
N ILE A 79 7.47 15.53 -5.76
CA ILE A 79 7.91 15.30 -7.12
C ILE A 79 8.79 16.50 -7.51
N PRO A 80 10.08 16.30 -7.85
CA PRO A 80 10.93 17.39 -8.30
C PRO A 80 10.27 18.12 -9.48
N THR A 81 10.00 19.41 -9.34
CA THR A 81 9.49 20.25 -10.44
C THR A 81 10.51 20.45 -11.56
N ASP A 82 11.79 20.26 -11.24
CA ASP A 82 12.91 20.34 -12.18
C ASP A 82 13.24 18.96 -12.76
N LEU A 83 12.21 18.20 -13.15
CA LEU A 83 12.45 16.99 -13.94
C LEU A 83 13.19 17.40 -15.22
N PRO A 84 14.38 16.82 -15.51
CA PRO A 84 15.06 17.08 -16.76
C PRO A 84 14.08 16.82 -17.90
N VAL A 85 13.99 17.78 -18.82
CA VAL A 85 13.13 17.76 -20.00
C VAL A 85 13.06 16.33 -20.51
N PHE A 86 11.87 15.72 -20.45
CA PHE A 86 11.64 14.33 -20.87
C PHE A 86 12.35 14.12 -22.21
N ASN A 87 13.47 13.41 -22.20
CA ASN A 87 14.20 13.16 -23.43
C ASN A 87 13.29 12.28 -24.29
N PRO A 88 12.73 12.81 -25.39
CA PRO A 88 11.77 12.06 -26.19
C PRO A 88 12.39 10.80 -26.78
N SER A 89 13.73 10.73 -26.82
CA SER A 89 14.51 9.58 -27.28
C SER A 89 15.08 8.71 -26.15
N LEU A 90 14.71 8.93 -24.88
CA LEU A 90 15.18 8.08 -23.76
C LEU A 90 14.75 6.64 -23.96
N PHE A 91 13.50 6.44 -24.41
CA PHE A 91 12.99 5.10 -24.62
C PHE A 91 13.78 4.38 -25.73
N GLU A 92 14.22 5.12 -26.75
CA GLU A 92 15.01 4.65 -27.87
C GLU A 92 16.50 4.45 -27.52
N SER A 93 17.03 5.15 -26.50
CA SER A 93 18.41 4.94 -26.02
C SER A 93 18.58 3.67 -25.19
N LEU A 94 17.48 3.13 -24.66
CA LEU A 94 17.48 1.88 -23.91
C LEU A 94 17.91 0.70 -24.80
N THR A 95 18.58 -0.28 -24.17
CA THR A 95 18.83 -1.59 -24.76
C THR A 95 17.52 -2.24 -25.21
N GLU A 96 17.55 -3.09 -26.23
CA GLU A 96 16.36 -3.83 -26.68
C GLU A 96 15.66 -4.55 -25.52
N ASP A 97 16.46 -5.09 -24.59
CA ASP A 97 15.96 -5.76 -23.41
C ASP A 97 15.29 -4.79 -22.43
N GLY A 98 15.93 -3.65 -22.16
CA GLY A 98 15.36 -2.57 -21.36
C GLY A 98 14.04 -2.04 -21.92
N GLN A 99 13.97 -1.83 -23.24
CA GLN A 99 12.74 -1.43 -23.92
C GLN A 99 11.63 -2.48 -23.76
N GLN A 100 11.95 -3.76 -23.89
CA GLN A 100 10.96 -4.83 -23.79
C GLN A 100 10.45 -5.04 -22.36
N ILE A 101 11.33 -4.86 -21.37
CA ILE A 101 10.97 -4.83 -19.95
C ILE A 101 10.07 -3.63 -19.66
N ALA A 102 10.47 -2.42 -20.07
CA ALA A 102 9.69 -1.20 -19.88
C ALA A 102 8.32 -1.30 -20.54
N LYS A 103 8.22 -1.75 -21.81
CA LYS A 103 6.95 -2.06 -22.49
C LYS A 103 6.10 -3.05 -21.71
N THR A 104 6.70 -4.07 -21.11
CA THR A 104 5.97 -5.09 -20.34
C THR A 104 5.37 -4.50 -19.06
N VAL A 105 6.12 -3.63 -18.37
CA VAL A 105 5.63 -2.93 -17.17
C VAL A 105 4.55 -1.91 -17.53
N LEU A 106 4.80 -1.08 -18.54
CA LEU A 106 3.88 -0.03 -19.00
C LEU A 106 2.57 -0.56 -19.60
N LYS A 107 2.54 -1.79 -20.09
CA LYS A 107 1.28 -2.43 -20.52
C LYS A 107 0.33 -2.71 -19.35
N CYS A 108 0.84 -2.88 -18.13
CA CYS A 108 0.03 -3.24 -16.96
C CYS A 108 0.55 -2.54 -15.68
N PRO A 109 0.59 -1.21 -15.63
CA PRO A 109 1.28 -0.46 -14.57
C PRO A 109 0.69 -0.77 -13.18
N LYS A 110 -0.65 -0.91 -13.08
CA LYS A 110 -1.33 -1.31 -11.84
C LYS A 110 -0.81 -2.62 -11.23
N LYS A 111 -0.25 -3.54 -12.02
CA LYS A 111 0.29 -4.82 -11.50
C LYS A 111 1.69 -4.71 -10.92
N PHE A 112 2.42 -3.63 -11.22
CA PHE A 112 3.81 -3.45 -10.83
C PHE A 112 3.98 -2.30 -9.84
N VAL A 113 3.31 -1.17 -10.04
CA VAL A 113 3.43 0.05 -9.21
C VAL A 113 2.81 -0.14 -7.82
N THR A 114 1.70 -0.86 -7.71
CA THR A 114 0.97 -1.00 -6.43
C THR A 114 1.53 -2.09 -5.52
N CYS A 115 2.73 -2.63 -5.80
CA CYS A 115 3.30 -3.71 -5.01
C CYS A 115 4.77 -3.45 -4.67
N PRO A 116 5.27 -3.95 -3.53
CA PRO A 116 6.66 -3.75 -3.13
C PRO A 116 7.64 -4.28 -4.18
N ARG A 117 8.83 -3.65 -4.30
CA ARG A 117 9.89 -3.99 -5.26
C ARG A 117 10.19 -5.50 -5.39
N PRO A 118 10.32 -6.29 -4.30
CA PRO A 118 10.55 -7.73 -4.41
C PRO A 118 9.40 -8.48 -5.11
N THR A 119 8.16 -8.03 -4.91
CA THR A 119 6.97 -8.63 -5.52
C THR A 119 6.87 -8.24 -6.99
N ALA A 120 7.13 -6.97 -7.32
CA ALA A 120 7.20 -6.49 -8.69
C ALA A 120 8.26 -7.27 -9.49
N TYR A 121 9.45 -7.48 -8.90
CA TYR A 121 10.54 -8.24 -9.49
C TYR A 121 10.13 -9.69 -9.80
N LYS A 122 9.57 -10.41 -8.81
CA LYS A 122 9.08 -11.78 -9.01
C LYS A 122 8.00 -11.87 -10.09
N ARG A 123 7.08 -10.89 -10.15
CA ARG A 123 6.04 -10.83 -11.18
C ARG A 123 6.63 -10.60 -12.56
N LEU A 124 7.54 -9.65 -12.69
CA LEU A 124 8.21 -9.32 -13.95
C LEU A 124 8.98 -10.53 -14.47
N HIS A 125 9.74 -11.17 -13.58
CA HIS A 125 10.47 -12.40 -13.89
C HIS A 125 9.51 -13.49 -14.40
N ARG A 126 8.40 -13.74 -13.71
CA ARG A 126 7.40 -14.73 -14.16
C ARG A 126 6.84 -14.41 -15.56
N VAL A 127 6.53 -13.14 -15.83
CA VAL A 127 6.00 -12.71 -17.12
C VAL A 127 7.02 -12.90 -18.24
N LEU A 128 8.29 -12.56 -18.00
CA LEU A 128 9.35 -12.67 -18.99
C LEU A 128 9.81 -14.12 -19.19
N SER A 129 9.88 -14.93 -18.13
CA SER A 129 10.16 -16.37 -18.25
C SER A 129 9.09 -17.10 -19.05
N ASN A 130 7.81 -16.74 -18.90
CA ASN A 130 6.74 -17.28 -19.75
C ASN A 130 6.89 -16.88 -21.23
N LYS A 131 7.65 -15.82 -21.53
CA LYS A 131 8.03 -15.41 -22.89
C LYS A 131 9.37 -16.03 -23.35
N GLY A 132 9.92 -16.99 -22.60
CA GLY A 132 11.16 -17.68 -22.92
C GLY A 132 12.44 -17.00 -22.44
N TRP A 133 12.35 -15.98 -21.59
CA TRP A 133 13.53 -15.29 -21.10
C TRP A 133 14.22 -16.06 -19.96
N LYS A 134 15.55 -16.15 -20.04
CA LYS A 134 16.39 -16.65 -18.95
C LYS A 134 16.50 -15.61 -17.83
N THR A 135 16.66 -16.09 -16.60
CA THR A 135 16.80 -15.26 -15.39
C THR A 135 17.91 -14.21 -15.51
N GLU A 136 19.06 -14.61 -16.05
CA GLU A 136 20.23 -13.74 -16.23
C GLU A 136 19.94 -12.56 -17.18
N ARG A 137 19.21 -12.82 -18.27
CA ARG A 137 18.80 -11.79 -19.23
C ARG A 137 17.85 -10.78 -18.60
N VAL A 138 16.90 -11.26 -17.79
CA VAL A 138 15.98 -10.37 -17.05
C VAL A 138 16.74 -9.52 -16.04
N GLN A 139 17.70 -10.10 -15.31
CA GLN A 139 18.56 -9.39 -14.37
C GLN A 139 19.37 -8.30 -15.06
N GLN A 140 20.00 -8.63 -16.20
CA GLN A 140 20.82 -7.69 -16.95
C GLN A 140 19.97 -6.54 -17.49
N GLY A 141 18.82 -6.81 -18.11
CA GLY A 141 17.95 -5.75 -18.63
C GLY A 141 17.37 -4.83 -17.55
N ILE A 142 17.14 -5.33 -16.33
CA ILE A 142 16.76 -4.48 -15.19
C ILE A 142 17.94 -3.62 -14.74
N LYS A 143 19.14 -4.19 -14.69
CA LYS A 143 20.36 -3.44 -14.33
C LYS A 143 20.66 -2.34 -15.34
N ASP A 144 20.49 -2.61 -16.63
CA ASP A 144 20.67 -1.62 -17.70
C ASP A 144 19.70 -0.44 -17.52
N LEU A 145 18.43 -0.72 -17.20
CA LEU A 145 17.45 0.30 -16.86
C LEU A 145 17.87 1.09 -15.62
N GLU A 146 18.29 0.42 -14.55
CA GLU A 146 18.73 1.09 -13.33
C GLU A 146 19.91 2.03 -13.58
N VAL A 147 20.87 1.65 -14.44
CA VAL A 147 22.01 2.51 -14.80
C VAL A 147 21.54 3.75 -15.57
N GLU A 148 20.72 3.57 -16.60
CA GLU A 148 20.24 4.67 -17.45
C GLU A 148 19.32 5.64 -16.69
N PHE A 149 18.53 5.14 -15.74
CA PHE A 149 17.68 6.00 -14.89
C PHE A 149 18.42 6.59 -13.69
N SER A 150 19.61 6.09 -13.35
CA SER A 150 20.48 6.69 -12.31
C SER A 150 21.41 7.76 -12.86
N SER A 151 21.55 7.86 -14.18
CA SER A 151 22.34 8.89 -14.87
C SER A 151 21.52 10.13 -15.27
N LEU A 152 20.20 10.10 -15.06
CA LEU A 152 19.26 11.22 -15.19
C LEU A 152 19.16 12.01 -13.88
#